data_AF-A0A662GA85-F1
#
_entry.id   AF-A0A662GA85-F1
#
_cell.length_a   1.000
_cell.length_b   1.000
_cell.length_c   1.000
_cell.angle_alpha   90.00
_cell.angle_beta   90.00
_cell.angle_gamma   90.00
#
_symmetry.space_group_name_H-M   'P 1'
#
loop_
_entity.id
_entity.type
_entity.pdbx_description
1 polymer ?
#
loop_
_entity_poly.entity_id
_entity_poly.type
_entity_poly.pdbx_seq_one_letter_code
_entity_poly.pdbx_strand_id
1 'polypeptide(L)'
;AEGLRDLYARIIRSNVASIEIPELGVSISPGAIAPLMITNVEGLLYMVLEAIKSLQVLGEGGSGEALDTVKRLLERGGRFTLILDDPMGLSSIEPPGGVSSGKVIVEVVEGILEE
;
A
#
# COMPACT_ATOMS: atom_id res chain seq x y z
N ALA A 1 -20.77 -4.02 -4.73
CA ALA A 1 -20.03 -2.91 -5.34
C ALA A 1 -18.69 -2.83 -4.63
N GLU A 2 -17.82 -3.79 -4.92
CA GLU A 2 -16.41 -3.79 -4.52
C GLU A 2 -15.66 -2.94 -5.55
N GLY A 3 -14.77 -2.04 -5.14
CA GLY A 3 -13.94 -1.32 -6.13
C GLY A 3 -13.42 0.03 -5.66
N LEU A 4 -14.31 0.96 -5.31
CA LEU A 4 -13.92 2.33 -4.90
C LEU A 4 -13.99 2.57 -3.41
N ARG A 5 -14.95 1.92 -2.73
CA ARG A 5 -15.11 2.12 -1.28
C ARG A 5 -13.85 1.67 -0.53
N ASP A 6 -13.24 0.55 -0.93
CA ASP A 6 -12.05 -0.01 -0.29
C ASP A 6 -10.82 0.91 -0.41
N LEU A 7 -10.81 1.86 -1.35
CA LEU A 7 -9.78 2.91 -1.42
C LEU A 7 -9.78 3.81 -0.17
N TYR A 8 -10.91 3.91 0.53
CA TYR A 8 -11.04 4.63 1.80
C TYR A 8 -10.63 3.81 3.01
N ALA A 9 -10.17 2.56 2.85
CA ALA A 9 -9.60 1.80 3.96
C ALA A 9 -8.38 2.54 4.51
N ARG A 10 -8.38 2.76 5.83
CA ARG A 10 -7.31 3.47 6.54
C ARG A 10 -6.12 2.54 6.68
N ILE A 11 -4.93 3.06 6.42
CA ILE A 11 -3.66 2.38 6.63
C ILE A 11 -2.95 3.09 7.78
N ILE A 12 -2.61 2.33 8.81
CA ILE A 12 -1.74 2.74 9.90
C ILE A 12 -0.48 1.89 9.77
N ARG A 13 0.63 2.50 9.36
CA ARG A 13 1.92 1.83 9.16
C ARG A 13 2.90 2.29 10.25
N SER A 14 3.47 1.33 10.97
CA SER A 14 4.54 1.57 11.94
C SER A 14 5.81 2.10 11.25
N ASN A 15 6.78 2.56 12.05
CA ASN A 15 8.07 3.01 11.53
C ASN A 15 8.95 1.86 10.99
N VAL A 16 8.64 0.60 11.30
CA VAL A 16 9.42 -0.58 10.89
C VAL A 16 8.69 -1.50 9.92
N ALA A 17 7.44 -1.21 9.60
CA ALA A 17 6.64 -2.02 8.68
C ALA A 17 6.97 -1.74 7.20
N SER A 18 6.96 -2.76 6.36
CA SER A 18 7.05 -2.62 4.90
C SER A 18 5.67 -2.68 4.26
N ILE A 19 5.56 -2.10 3.06
CA ILE A 19 4.35 -2.17 2.22
C ILE A 19 4.73 -2.74 0.87
N GLU A 20 3.95 -3.70 0.39
CA GLU A 20 4.10 -4.26 -0.96
C GLU A 20 2.77 -4.27 -1.72
N ILE A 21 2.86 -3.97 -3.03
CA ILE A 21 1.77 -4.18 -4.00
C ILE A 21 2.35 -4.98 -5.16
N PRO A 22 2.30 -6.33 -5.09
CA PRO A 22 2.97 -7.20 -6.06
C PRO A 22 2.55 -6.96 -7.51
N GLU A 23 1.26 -6.71 -7.75
CA GLU A 23 0.73 -6.47 -9.09
C GLU A 23 1.24 -5.16 -9.73
N LEU A 24 1.74 -4.23 -8.92
CA LEU A 24 2.35 -2.98 -9.36
C LEU A 24 3.88 -2.99 -9.29
N GLY A 25 4.48 -4.07 -8.77
CA GLY A 25 5.92 -4.13 -8.51
C GLY A 25 6.40 -3.08 -7.48
N VAL A 26 5.51 -2.67 -6.57
CA VAL A 26 5.82 -1.66 -5.56
C VAL A 26 6.29 -2.36 -4.28
N SER A 27 7.42 -1.93 -3.76
CA SER A 27 7.90 -2.28 -2.43
C SER A 27 8.42 -1.02 -1.73
N ILE A 28 7.92 -0.77 -0.52
CA ILE A 28 8.27 0.38 0.31
C ILE A 28 8.83 -0.18 1.63
N SER A 29 10.15 -0.11 1.77
CA SER A 29 10.84 -0.45 3.01
C SER A 29 10.97 0.77 3.93
N PRO A 30 10.91 0.59 5.26
CA PRO A 30 11.21 1.66 6.19
C PRO A 30 12.68 2.09 6.08
N GLY A 31 12.94 3.40 6.06
CA GLY A 31 14.28 3.96 6.24
C GLY A 31 14.69 4.04 7.71
N ALA A 32 15.94 4.42 7.97
CA ALA A 32 16.52 4.50 9.33
C ALA A 32 15.72 5.40 10.30
N ILE A 33 15.08 6.45 9.77
CA ILE A 33 14.21 7.36 10.52
C ILE A 33 12.88 7.48 9.79
N ALA A 34 12.18 6.35 9.63
CA ALA A 34 10.84 6.37 9.04
C ALA A 34 9.80 6.80 10.11
N PRO A 35 8.91 7.76 9.80
CA PRO A 35 7.83 8.10 10.72
C PRO A 35 6.73 7.03 10.71
N LEU A 36 5.87 7.09 11.73
CA LEU A 36 4.56 6.46 11.67
C LEU A 36 3.73 7.13 10.57
N MET A 37 3.07 6.34 9.74
CA MET A 37 2.31 6.82 8.60
C MET A 37 0.83 6.46 8.78
N ILE A 38 -0.03 7.47 8.78
CA ILE A 38 -1.49 7.31 8.76
C ILE A 38 -1.97 7.84 7.42
N THR A 39 -2.60 6.98 6.63
CA THR A 39 -3.17 7.33 5.32
C THR A 39 -4.39 6.47 5.02
N ASN A 40 -4.84 6.45 3.77
CA ASN A 40 -5.74 5.45 3.22
C ASN A 40 -5.13 4.81 1.97
N VAL A 41 -5.78 3.77 1.46
CA VAL A 41 -5.37 3.07 0.23
C VAL A 41 -5.26 4.02 -0.96
N GLU A 42 -6.20 4.96 -1.10
CA GLU A 42 -6.16 6.02 -2.12
C GLU A 42 -4.88 6.86 -2.02
N GLY A 43 -4.56 7.35 -0.82
CA GLY A 43 -3.37 8.17 -0.57
C GLY A 43 -2.07 7.42 -0.83
N LEU A 44 -2.02 6.13 -0.51
CA LEU A 44 -0.90 5.27 -0.87
C LEU A 44 -0.74 5.15 -2.40
N LEU A 45 -1.83 4.92 -3.13
CA LEU A 45 -1.80 4.82 -4.60
C LEU A 45 -1.38 6.14 -5.27
N TYR A 46 -1.80 7.30 -4.73
CA TYR A 46 -1.29 8.60 -5.19
C TYR A 46 0.21 8.74 -4.95
N MET A 47 0.71 8.28 -3.80
CA MET A 47 2.15 8.31 -3.50
C MET A 47 2.95 7.47 -4.49
N VAL A 48 2.44 6.28 -4.84
CA VAL A 48 3.00 5.43 -5.90
C VAL A 48 2.96 6.12 -7.26
N LEU A 49 1.83 6.76 -7.60
CA LEU A 49 1.68 7.49 -8.86
C LEU A 49 2.74 8.58 -9.01
N GLU A 50 2.96 9.37 -7.96
CA GLU A 50 3.97 10.44 -7.96
C GLU A 50 5.39 9.86 -8.06
N ALA A 51 5.69 8.77 -7.35
CA ALA A 51 6.99 8.10 -7.45
C ALA A 51 7.28 7.61 -8.89
N ILE A 52 6.29 7.00 -9.56
CA ILE A 52 6.43 6.57 -10.96
C ILE A 52 6.70 7.77 -11.88
N LYS A 53 5.96 8.89 -11.70
CA LYS A 53 6.19 10.11 -12.48
C LYS A 53 7.59 10.68 -12.26
N SER A 54 8.07 10.71 -11.01
CA SER A 54 9.43 11.17 -10.70
C SER A 54 10.49 10.33 -11.41
N LEU A 55 10.36 8.99 -11.39
CA LEU A 55 11.28 8.10 -12.11
C LEU A 55 11.27 8.33 -13.63
N GLN A 56 10.10 8.60 -14.21
CA GLN A 56 9.99 8.93 -15.64
C GLN A 56 10.70 10.24 -15.99
N VAL A 57 10.56 11.26 -15.14
CA VAL A 57 11.23 12.56 -15.33
C VAL A 57 12.74 12.41 -15.23
N LEU A 58 13.24 11.56 -14.34
CA LEU A 58 14.66 11.28 -14.17
C LEU A 58 15.24 10.35 -15.25
N GLY A 59 14.38 9.67 -16.02
CA GLY A 59 14.81 8.65 -16.99
C GLY A 59 15.33 7.37 -16.32
N GLU A 60 15.06 7.19 -15.04
CA GLU A 60 15.55 6.07 -14.21
C GLU A 60 14.56 4.91 -14.14
N GLY A 61 13.42 5.00 -14.85
CA GLY A 61 12.41 3.95 -14.92
C GLY A 61 10.99 4.50 -14.97
N GLY A 62 10.03 3.67 -14.56
CA GLY A 62 8.60 4.01 -14.57
C GLY A 62 7.91 3.65 -15.88
N SER A 63 7.36 2.43 -15.95
CA SER A 63 6.57 2.00 -17.12
C SER A 63 5.29 2.83 -17.23
N GLY A 64 4.97 3.29 -18.45
CA GLY A 64 3.67 3.91 -18.74
C GLY A 64 2.51 3.00 -18.39
N GLU A 65 2.70 1.67 -18.49
CA GLU A 65 1.70 0.68 -18.11
C GLU A 65 1.40 0.66 -16.61
N ALA A 66 2.44 0.80 -15.77
CA ALA A 66 2.28 0.88 -14.31
C ALA A 66 1.52 2.16 -13.93
N LEU A 67 1.88 3.28 -14.54
CA LEU A 67 1.22 4.58 -14.35
C LEU A 67 -0.26 4.52 -14.75
N ASP A 68 -0.57 3.93 -15.91
CA ASP A 68 -1.95 3.77 -16.36
C ASP A 68 -2.75 2.79 -15.48
N THR A 69 -2.09 1.75 -14.96
CA THR A 69 -2.72 0.81 -14.02
C THR A 69 -3.11 1.50 -12.72
N VAL A 70 -2.19 2.29 -12.13
CA VAL A 70 -2.48 3.05 -10.89
C VAL A 70 -3.61 4.05 -11.12
N LYS A 71 -3.61 4.78 -12.24
CA LYS A 71 -4.71 5.69 -12.60
C LYS A 71 -6.05 4.96 -12.70
N ARG A 72 -6.09 3.81 -13.37
CA ARG A 72 -7.32 2.99 -13.47
C ARG A 72 -7.82 2.55 -12.10
N LEU A 73 -6.93 2.12 -11.21
CA LEU A 73 -7.28 1.73 -9.85
C LEU A 73 -7.89 2.91 -9.07
N LEU A 74 -7.33 4.11 -9.20
CA LEU A 74 -7.84 5.33 -8.56
C LEU A 74 -9.21 5.76 -9.10
N GLU A 75 -9.44 5.66 -10.41
CA GLU A 75 -10.68 6.15 -11.05
C GLU A 75 -11.84 5.15 -11.00
N ARG A 76 -11.53 3.86 -11.18
CA ARG A 76 -12.53 2.81 -11.41
C ARG A 76 -12.52 1.75 -10.32
N GLY A 77 -11.54 1.78 -9.42
CA GLY A 77 -11.26 0.66 -8.54
C GLY A 77 -10.66 -0.52 -9.30
N GLY A 78 -10.44 -1.61 -8.58
CA GLY A 78 -9.95 -2.85 -9.15
C GLY A 78 -9.45 -3.80 -8.07
N ARG A 79 -9.02 -4.98 -8.50
CA ARG A 79 -8.44 -5.98 -7.60
C ARG A 79 -6.92 -5.86 -7.63
N PHE A 80 -6.34 -5.72 -6.45
CA PHE A 80 -4.91 -5.80 -6.21
C PHE A 80 -4.70 -6.27 -4.78
N THR A 81 -3.46 -6.63 -4.47
CA THR A 81 -3.06 -7.08 -3.15
C THR A 81 -2.23 -6.01 -2.49
N LEU A 82 -2.57 -5.64 -1.26
CA LEU A 82 -1.73 -4.79 -0.42
C LEU A 82 -1.25 -5.63 0.75
N ILE A 83 0.06 -5.77 0.87
CA ILE A 83 0.71 -6.49 1.96
C ILE A 83 1.32 -5.43 2.88
N LEU A 84 1.02 -5.53 4.17
CA LEU A 84 1.57 -4.70 5.23
C LEU A 84 2.24 -5.64 6.23
N ASP A 85 3.55 -5.77 6.12
CA ASP A 85 4.35 -6.62 6.98
C ASP A 85 4.96 -5.78 8.11
N ASP A 86 4.59 -6.08 9.35
CA ASP A 86 5.04 -5.34 10.53
C ASP A 86 5.58 -6.29 11.59
N PRO A 87 6.91 -6.36 11.76
CA PRO A 87 7.52 -7.20 12.78
C PRO A 87 7.06 -6.90 14.21
N MET A 88 6.60 -5.67 14.47
CA MET A 88 6.17 -5.24 15.81
C MET A 88 4.66 -5.35 16.03
N GLY A 89 3.89 -5.69 14.99
CA GLY A 89 2.43 -5.84 15.08
C GLY A 89 1.68 -4.56 15.48
N LEU A 90 2.23 -3.37 15.19
CA LEU A 90 1.63 -2.07 15.51
C LEU A 90 0.79 -1.50 14.35
N SER A 91 0.94 -2.07 13.16
CA SER A 91 0.30 -1.63 11.93
C SER A 91 -1.09 -2.24 11.76
N SER A 92 -1.96 -1.54 11.03
CA SER A 92 -3.32 -2.03 10.75
C SER A 92 -3.89 -1.47 9.45
N ILE A 93 -4.83 -2.23 8.86
CA ILE A 93 -5.67 -1.79 7.74
C ILE A 93 -7.12 -1.85 8.20
N GLU A 94 -7.78 -0.70 8.24
CA GLU A 94 -9.15 -0.58 8.77
C GLU A 94 -10.13 -0.32 7.62
N PRO A 95 -11.13 -1.19 7.38
CA PRO A 95 -12.10 -0.98 6.32
C PRO A 95 -13.00 0.23 6.61
N PRO A 96 -13.47 0.93 5.57
CA PRO A 96 -14.31 2.12 5.70
C PRO A 96 -15.68 1.78 6.29
N GLY A 97 -15.94 2.25 7.51
CA GLY A 97 -17.19 2.03 8.23
C GLY A 97 -17.22 0.77 9.09
N GLY A 98 -16.05 0.18 9.40
CA GLY A 98 -15.92 -0.88 10.42
C GLY A 98 -16.47 -2.26 10.04
N VAL A 99 -17.05 -2.40 8.85
CA VAL A 99 -17.53 -3.67 8.30
C VAL A 99 -16.65 -4.00 7.09
N SER A 100 -16.02 -5.17 7.09
CA SER A 100 -15.10 -5.60 6.03
C SER A 100 -15.85 -5.74 4.69
N SER A 101 -15.78 -4.72 3.83
CA SER A 101 -16.33 -4.76 2.48
C SER A 101 -15.39 -5.42 1.48
N GLY A 102 -14.07 -5.31 1.69
CA GLY A 102 -13.04 -6.08 1.01
C GLY A 102 -12.48 -7.14 1.94
N LYS A 103 -12.08 -8.30 1.40
CA LYS A 103 -11.43 -9.37 2.17
C LYS A 103 -10.06 -8.90 2.66
N VAL A 104 -10.03 -8.16 3.77
CA VAL A 104 -8.79 -7.91 4.51
C VAL A 104 -8.43 -9.22 5.18
N ILE A 105 -7.41 -9.88 4.65
CA ILE A 105 -6.82 -11.05 5.27
C ILE A 105 -5.68 -10.52 6.15
N VAL A 106 -5.86 -10.61 7.46
CA VAL A 106 -4.79 -10.34 8.43
C VAL A 106 -4.21 -11.69 8.81
N GLU A 107 -3.01 -11.98 8.33
CA GLU A 107 -2.24 -13.13 8.78
C GLU A 107 -1.23 -12.64 9.81
N VAL A 108 -1.34 -13.14 11.04
CA VAL A 108 -0.30 -12.96 12.05
C VAL A 108 0.64 -14.14 11.90
N VAL A 109 1.81 -13.88 11.35
CA VAL A 109 2.89 -14.87 11.26
C VAL A 109 3.76 -14.68 12.50
N GLU A 110 3.89 -15.71 13.34
CA GLU A 110 4.88 -15.71 14.42
C GLU A 110 6.27 -15.86 13.79
N GLY A 111 6.91 -14.73 13.50
CA GLY A 111 8.32 -14.67 13.14
C GLY A 111 9.18 -14.69 14.40
N ILE A 112 10.15 -15.60 14.46
CA ILE A 112 11.26 -15.49 15.40
C ILE A 112 12.16 -14.40 14.86
N LEU A 113 12.34 -13.30 15.58
CA LEU A 113 13.44 -12.37 15.30
C LEU A 113 14.72 -13.15 15.59
N GLU A 114 15.38 -13.68 14.55
CA GLU A 114 16.76 -14.14 14.71
C GLU A 114 17.64 -12.90 14.93
N GLU A 115 18.30 -12.85 16.10
CA GLU A 115 19.22 -11.79 16.53
C GLU A 115 20.44 -11.63 15.60
#